data_AF-A0A940C2Z7-F1
#
_entry.id   AF-A0A940C2Z7-F1
#
_cell.length_a   1.000
_cell.length_b   1.000
_cell.length_c   1.000
_cell.angle_alpha   90.00
_cell.angle_beta   90.00
_cell.angle_gamma   90.00
#
_symmetry.space_group_name_H-M   'P 1'
#
loop_
_entity.id
_entity.type
_entity.pdbx_description
1 polymer ?
#
loop_
_entity_poly.entity_id
_entity_poly.type
_entity_poly.pdbx_seq_one_letter_code
_entity_poly.pdbx_strand_id
1 'polypeptide(L)' 'GTVVSAGKDGIGAACGDGHVLMLKTVQLPGKKAMDAGAFLLGHTVEIGTVLG' A
#
# COMPACT_ATOMS: atom_id res chain seq x y z
N GLY A 1 -1.65 -6.46 8.42
CA GLY A 1 -0.79 -5.31 8.74
C GLY A 1 -1.57 -4.03 8.55
N THR A 2 -1.32 -2.99 9.34
CA THR A 2 -2.10 -1.73 9.26
C THR A 2 -1.39 -0.73 8.37
N VAL A 3 -2.10 -0.06 7.45
CA VAL A 3 -1.53 0.99 6.61
C VAL A 3 -1.13 2.17 7.49
N VAL A 4 0.15 2.53 7.50
CA VAL A 4 0.71 3.67 8.26
C VAL A 4 1.11 4.82 7.35
N SER A 5 1.29 4.57 6.06
CA SER A 5 1.55 5.61 5.06
C SER A 5 1.01 5.20 3.68
N ALA A 6 0.58 6.19 2.91
CA ALA A 6 0.19 6.01 1.52
C ALA A 6 0.54 7.30 0.76
N GLY A 7 1.45 7.20 -0.21
CA GLY A 7 1.87 8.35 -1.01
C GLY A 7 2.67 7.98 -2.25
N LYS A 8 3.36 8.96 -2.83
CA LYS A 8 4.16 8.79 -4.06
C LYS A 8 5.18 7.66 -3.96
N ASP A 9 5.71 7.42 -2.77
CA ASP A 9 6.71 6.36 -2.56
C ASP A 9 6.11 4.96 -2.46
N GLY A 10 4.79 4.83 -2.32
CA GLY A 10 4.06 3.57 -2.19
C GLY A 10 3.14 3.52 -0.96
N ILE A 11 2.78 2.32 -0.53
CA ILE A 11 1.93 2.07 0.65
C ILE A 11 2.78 1.42 1.75
N GLY A 12 2.92 2.08 2.89
CA GLY A 12 3.59 1.52 4.07
C GLY A 12 2.62 0.80 4.98
N ALA A 13 2.90 -0.46 5.30
CA ALA A 13 2.12 -1.27 6.22
C ALA A 13 2.96 -1.66 7.45
N ALA A 14 2.43 -1.46 8.65
CA ALA A 14 3.03 -1.91 9.89
C ALA A 14 2.95 -3.44 10.00
N CYS A 15 4.10 -4.04 10.31
CA CYS A 15 4.28 -5.45 10.60
C CYS A 15 4.40 -5.68 12.11
N GLY A 16 4.12 -6.91 12.56
CA GLY A 16 4.09 -7.26 13.99
C GLY A 16 5.47 -7.30 14.67
N ASP A 17 6.54 -7.17 13.89
CA ASP A 17 7.94 -7.11 14.31
C ASP A 17 8.44 -5.67 14.56
N GLY A 18 7.55 -4.68 14.45
CA GLY A 18 7.89 -3.26 14.61
C GLY A 18 8.52 -2.63 13.36
N HIS A 19 8.63 -3.37 12.26
CA HIS A 19 9.07 -2.84 10.98
C HIS A 19 7.87 -2.38 10.12
N VAL A 20 8.15 -1.50 9.16
CA VAL A 20 7.18 -1.06 8.16
C VAL A 20 7.55 -1.68 6.82
N LEU A 21 6.63 -2.44 6.23
CA LEU A 21 6.78 -2.97 4.89
C LEU A 21 6.29 -1.93 3.87
N MET A 22 7.19 -1.53 2.96
CA MET A 22 6.89 -0.58 1.90
C MET A 22 6.47 -1.31 0.62
N LEU A 23 5.19 -1.24 0.28
CA LEU A 23 4.62 -1.79 -0.94
C LEU A 23 4.87 -0.82 -2.09
N LYS A 24 5.80 -1.17 -2.98
CA LYS A 24 6.13 -0.39 -4.19
C LYS A 24 5.28 -0.76 -5.39
N THR A 25 4.77 -1.99 -5.43
CA THR A 25 3.94 -2.49 -6.53
C THR A 25 2.67 -3.12 -5.99
N VAL A 26 1.57 -2.92 -6.71
CA VAL A 26 0.25 -3.46 -6.38
C VAL A 26 -0.38 -4.08 -7.61
N GLN A 27 -1.21 -5.09 -7.41
CA GLN A 27 -1.92 -5.76 -8.49
C GLN A 27 -3.40 -5.85 -8.14
N LEU A 28 -4.23 -5.23 -8.97
CA LEU A 28 -5.68 -5.40 -8.91
C LEU A 28 -6.08 -6.76 -9.50
N PRO A 29 -7.16 -7.38 -9.01
CA PRO A 29 -7.64 -8.65 -9.55
C PRO A 29 -7.94 -8.53 -11.05
N GLY A 30 -7.32 -9.41 -11.85
CA GLY A 30 -7.47 -9.42 -13.30
C GLY A 30 -6.70 -8.32 -14.07
N LYS A 31 -5.88 -7.49 -13.39
CA LYS A 31 -5.04 -6.47 -14.04
C LYS A 31 -3.55 -6.80 -13.87
N LYS A 32 -2.71 -6.11 -14.65
CA LYS A 32 -1.24 -6.16 -14.50
C LYS A 32 -0.82 -5.48 -13.20
N ALA A 33 0.30 -5.94 -12.64
CA ALA A 33 0.97 -5.23 -11.56
C ALA A 33 1.37 -3.81 -12.01
N MET A 34 1.24 -2.85 -11.11
CA MET A 34 1.53 -1.44 -11.34
C MET A 34 2.22 -0.82 -10.13
N ASP A 35 2.79 0.36 -10.32
CA ASP A 35 3.39 1.13 -9.23
C ASP A 35 2.33 1.55 -8.20
N ALA A 36 2.65 1.37 -6.91
CA ALA A 36 1.75 1.67 -5.81
C ALA A 36 1.48 3.17 -5.68
N GLY A 37 2.47 4.02 -5.95
CA GLY A 37 2.28 5.47 -5.99
C GLY A 37 1.35 5.89 -7.12
N ALA A 38 1.49 5.27 -8.30
CA ALA A 38 0.58 5.48 -9.42
C ALA A 38 -0.85 4.98 -9.13
N PHE A 39 -0.98 3.85 -8.44
CA PHE A 39 -2.27 3.34 -7.98
C PHE A 39 -2.99 4.33 -7.05
N LEU A 40 -2.24 4.95 -6.13
CA LEU A 40 -2.79 5.93 -5.18
C LEU A 40 -3.31 7.22 -5.82
N LEU A 41 -2.94 7.51 -7.08
CA LEU A 41 -3.50 8.63 -7.84
C LEU A 41 -4.96 8.40 -8.25
N GLY A 42 -5.36 7.14 -8.46
CA GLY A 42 -6.72 6.76 -8.87
C GLY A 42 -7.53 6.06 -7.77
N HIS A 43 -6.87 5.56 -6.73
CA HIS A 43 -7.48 4.80 -5.65
C HIS A 43 -6.92 5.25 -4.30
N THR A 44 -7.75 5.91 -3.49
CA THR A 44 -7.35 6.34 -2.15
C THR A 44 -7.28 5.15 -1.20
N VAL A 45 -6.14 4.97 -0.54
CA VAL A 45 -5.97 4.03 0.58
C VAL A 45 -5.87 4.86 1.86
N GLU A 46 -6.79 4.62 2.79
CA GLU A 46 -6.80 5.35 4.05
C GLU A 46 -5.75 4.81 5.02
N ILE A 47 -5.02 5.73 5.67
CA ILE A 47 -4.14 5.40 6.78
C ILE A 47 -5.01 4.84 7.92
N GLY A 48 -4.58 3.72 8.51
CA GLY A 48 -5.35 2.98 9.50
C GLY A 48 -6.12 1.79 8.91
N THR A 49 -6.19 1.66 7.59
CA THR A 49 -6.79 0.47 6.95
C THR A 49 -6.03 -0.79 7.37
N VAL A 50 -6.75 -1.81 7.84
CA VAL A 50 -6.16 -3.10 8.20
C VAL A 50 -6.14 -3.99 6.95
N LEU A 51 -4.94 -4.36 6.51
CA LEU A 51 -4.72 -5.36 5.46
C LEU A 51 -4.75 -6.74 6.11
N GLY A 52 -5.80 -7.52 5.86
CA GLY A 52 -6.04 -8.85 6.41
C GLY A 52 -7.01 -9.64 5.54
#